data_AF-A0A9P0GC80-F1
#
_entry.id   AF-A0A9P0GC80-F1
#
_cell.length_a   1.000
_cell.length_b   1.000
_cell.length_c   1.000
_cell.angle_alpha   90.00
_cell.angle_beta   90.00
_cell.angle_gamma   90.00
#
_symmetry.space_group_name_H-M   'P 1'
#
loop_
_entity.id
_entity.type
_entity.pdbx_description
1 polymer ?
#
loop_
_entity_poly.entity_id
_entity_poly.type
_entity_poly.pdbx_seq_one_letter_code
_entity_poly.pdbx_strand_id
1 'polypeptide(L)'
;MPIVEFKPRKTSLPQLEPDDLSTDQQYLYKICIGIQNGTITPNLAKRDPGKMSHARWLTTANRMLRLYIATKNSSLTQIILTEFILKVYAPVWFEIKTKSYIYDGARHLWKAINASRGFPDNVKHITNKVFADNAYFAHPKNLLLAMLSDTRPYIRELAARIKKCRMQTNKMIRVFRVLFLNLDADDYIDLIDWQKTRITEPPLTFNIINETLNNIVKRSLKF
;
A
#
# COMPACT_ATOMS: atom_id res chain seq x y z
N MET A 1 -0.32 -9.79 -29.11
CA MET A 1 -1.75 -10.19 -29.03
C MET A 1 -2.62 -9.02 -29.48
N PRO A 2 -3.53 -9.21 -30.44
CA PRO A 2 -4.47 -8.19 -30.87
C PRO A 2 -5.39 -7.81 -29.69
N ILE A 3 -5.81 -6.55 -29.66
CA ILE A 3 -6.83 -6.10 -28.69
C ILE A 3 -8.17 -6.58 -29.23
N VAL A 4 -8.99 -7.11 -28.33
CA VAL A 4 -10.38 -7.50 -28.62
C VAL A 4 -11.32 -6.62 -27.82
N GLU A 5 -12.61 -6.72 -28.09
CA GLU A 5 -13.62 -6.07 -27.25
C GLU A 5 -13.55 -6.63 -25.82
N PHE A 6 -13.39 -5.76 -24.83
CA PHE A 6 -13.32 -6.10 -23.41
C PHE A 6 -14.21 -5.15 -22.59
N LYS A 7 -14.61 -5.57 -21.39
CA LYS A 7 -15.46 -4.75 -20.51
C LYS A 7 -14.60 -3.75 -19.71
N PRO A 8 -14.94 -2.46 -19.66
CA PRO A 8 -14.24 -1.50 -18.81
C PRO A 8 -14.31 -1.89 -17.32
N ARG A 9 -13.28 -1.53 -16.55
CA ARG A 9 -13.20 -1.83 -15.10
C ARG A 9 -12.71 -0.63 -14.33
N LYS A 10 -13.33 -0.34 -13.18
CA LYS A 10 -12.95 0.80 -12.33
C LYS A 10 -11.55 0.62 -11.74
N THR A 11 -10.77 1.69 -11.73
CA THR A 11 -9.52 1.85 -10.97
C THR A 11 -9.46 3.26 -10.40
N SER A 12 -8.61 3.48 -9.40
CA SER A 12 -8.39 4.78 -8.76
C SER A 12 -6.90 4.98 -8.60
N LEU A 13 -6.26 5.55 -9.61
CA LEU A 13 -4.83 5.85 -9.60
C LEU A 13 -4.58 7.28 -9.11
N PRO A 14 -3.48 7.53 -8.38
CA PRO A 14 -3.04 8.90 -8.13
C PRO A 14 -2.68 9.58 -9.46
N GLN A 15 -2.82 10.90 -9.52
CA GLN A 15 -2.30 11.67 -10.66
C GLN A 15 -0.77 11.68 -10.58
N LEU A 16 -0.13 11.31 -11.70
CA LEU A 16 1.32 11.20 -11.82
C LEU A 16 1.79 11.92 -13.06
N GLU A 17 2.93 12.62 -12.94
CA GLU A 17 3.67 13.10 -14.09
C GLU A 17 4.41 11.92 -14.76
N PRO A 18 4.24 11.68 -16.07
CA PRO A 18 4.80 10.50 -16.74
C PRO A 18 6.33 10.39 -16.75
N ASP A 19 7.03 11.51 -16.57
CA ASP A 19 8.49 11.61 -16.73
C ASP A 19 9.26 10.95 -15.58
N ASP A 20 8.63 10.79 -14.41
CA ASP A 20 9.22 10.14 -13.24
C ASP A 20 9.10 8.59 -13.27
N LEU A 21 8.41 8.04 -14.29
CA LEU A 21 8.10 6.62 -14.36
C LEU A 21 8.99 5.87 -15.33
N SER A 22 9.45 4.69 -14.91
CA SER A 22 10.14 3.78 -15.84
C SER A 22 9.19 3.27 -16.93
N THR A 23 9.75 2.74 -18.02
CA THR A 23 8.99 2.13 -19.14
C THR A 23 7.88 1.19 -18.68
N ASP A 24 8.17 0.29 -17.74
CA ASP A 24 7.21 -0.71 -17.24
C ASP A 24 6.14 -0.09 -16.34
N GLN A 25 6.49 0.95 -15.58
CA GLN A 25 5.55 1.67 -14.71
C GLN A 25 4.60 2.53 -15.54
N GLN A 26 5.12 3.22 -16.56
CA GLN A 26 4.30 3.93 -17.54
C GLN A 26 3.35 2.97 -18.26
N TYR A 27 3.81 1.76 -18.58
CA TYR A 27 2.93 0.73 -19.16
C TYR A 27 1.78 0.41 -18.21
N LEU A 28 2.08 0.07 -16.95
CA LEU A 28 1.06 -0.24 -15.94
C LEU A 28 0.05 0.90 -15.80
N TYR A 29 0.54 2.14 -15.67
CA TYR A 29 -0.31 3.31 -15.51
C TYR A 29 -1.25 3.47 -16.71
N LYS A 30 -0.69 3.48 -17.93
CA LYS A 30 -1.46 3.68 -19.16
C LYS A 30 -2.45 2.54 -19.43
N ILE A 31 -2.08 1.29 -19.14
CA ILE A 31 -3.00 0.15 -19.35
C ILE A 31 -4.14 0.14 -18.33
N CYS A 32 -3.90 0.52 -17.08
CA CYS A 32 -4.96 0.67 -16.08
C CYS A 32 -5.97 1.75 -16.50
N ILE A 33 -5.50 2.93 -16.93
CA ILE A 33 -6.38 3.99 -17.45
C ILE A 33 -7.11 3.55 -18.72
N GLY A 34 -6.44 2.87 -19.63
CA GLY A 34 -7.07 2.37 -20.86
C GLY A 34 -8.15 1.33 -20.58
N ILE A 35 -7.95 0.44 -19.60
CA ILE A 35 -8.98 -0.52 -19.17
C ILE A 35 -10.15 0.20 -18.50
N GLN A 36 -9.89 1.25 -17.71
CA GLN A 36 -10.94 2.05 -17.10
C GLN A 36 -11.83 2.73 -18.14
N ASN A 37 -11.22 3.25 -19.20
CA ASN A 37 -11.92 3.96 -20.26
C ASN A 37 -12.54 3.03 -21.32
N GLY A 38 -12.19 1.73 -21.31
CA GLY A 38 -12.63 0.77 -22.32
C GLY A 38 -11.88 0.85 -23.66
N THR A 39 -10.82 1.64 -23.73
CA THR A 39 -10.10 1.92 -24.98
C THR A 39 -8.59 1.87 -24.77
N ILE A 40 -7.88 1.17 -25.66
CA ILE A 40 -6.42 1.03 -25.62
C ILE A 40 -5.84 1.65 -26.88
N THR A 41 -4.87 2.55 -26.74
CA THR A 41 -4.23 3.19 -27.89
C THR A 41 -3.40 2.18 -28.70
N PRO A 42 -3.31 2.32 -30.05
CA PRO A 42 -2.51 1.42 -30.88
C PRO A 42 -1.03 1.33 -30.47
N ASN A 43 -0.46 2.42 -29.96
CA ASN A 43 0.93 2.43 -29.48
C ASN A 43 1.09 1.59 -28.21
N LEU A 44 0.16 1.71 -27.26
CA LEU A 44 0.15 0.85 -26.07
C LEU A 44 -0.15 -0.61 -26.43
N ALA A 45 -0.98 -0.83 -27.47
CA ALA A 45 -1.21 -2.14 -28.05
C ALA A 45 0.09 -2.78 -28.54
N LYS A 46 0.95 -2.06 -29.26
CA LYS A 46 2.15 -2.65 -29.84
C LYS A 46 3.31 -2.81 -28.85
N ARG A 47 3.27 -2.11 -27.72
CA ARG A 47 4.34 -2.12 -26.72
C ARG A 47 4.45 -3.47 -26.00
N ASP A 48 5.67 -4.01 -25.97
CA ASP A 48 6.00 -5.22 -25.21
C ASP A 48 5.99 -4.91 -23.70
N PRO A 49 5.24 -5.67 -22.88
CA PRO A 49 5.29 -5.56 -21.42
C PRO A 49 6.61 -6.07 -20.80
N GLY A 50 7.54 -6.57 -21.60
CA GLY A 50 8.88 -6.98 -21.19
C GLY A 50 9.01 -8.47 -20.87
N LYS A 51 10.27 -8.91 -20.66
CA LYS A 51 10.60 -10.31 -20.36
C LYS A 51 10.02 -10.73 -19.00
N MET A 52 9.36 -11.88 -18.97
CA MET A 52 8.80 -12.43 -17.74
C MET A 52 9.92 -12.76 -16.75
N SER A 53 9.75 -12.28 -15.51
CA SER A 53 10.65 -12.60 -14.40
C SER A 53 9.80 -12.87 -13.16
N HIS A 54 10.02 -14.03 -12.52
CA HIS A 54 9.29 -14.42 -11.31
C HIS A 54 9.53 -13.46 -10.13
N ALA A 55 10.64 -12.72 -10.13
CA ALA A 55 10.95 -11.72 -9.11
C ALA A 55 10.26 -10.36 -9.35
N ARG A 56 9.69 -10.13 -10.54
CA ARG A 56 9.17 -8.82 -10.96
C ARG A 56 7.66 -8.86 -11.09
N TRP A 57 6.98 -8.62 -9.97
CA TRP A 57 5.53 -8.57 -9.90
C TRP A 57 4.91 -7.53 -10.86
N LEU A 58 5.56 -6.38 -11.08
CA LEU A 58 5.11 -5.35 -12.03
C LEU A 58 4.93 -5.90 -13.45
N THR A 59 5.91 -6.65 -13.95
CA THR A 59 5.84 -7.28 -15.28
C THR A 59 4.73 -8.32 -15.35
N THR A 60 4.53 -9.08 -14.28
CA THR A 60 3.45 -10.07 -14.18
C THR A 60 2.09 -9.39 -14.25
N ALA A 61 1.88 -8.30 -13.50
CA ALA A 61 0.66 -7.50 -13.54
C ALA A 61 0.39 -6.93 -14.94
N ASN A 62 1.41 -6.34 -15.58
CA ASN A 62 1.31 -5.83 -16.96
C ASN A 62 0.86 -6.91 -17.94
N ARG A 63 1.42 -8.12 -17.83
CA ARG A 63 1.04 -9.25 -18.70
C ARG A 63 -0.36 -9.77 -18.42
N MET A 64 -0.80 -9.82 -17.16
CA MET A 64 -2.16 -10.21 -16.79
C MET A 64 -3.20 -9.22 -17.35
N LEU A 65 -2.97 -7.92 -17.19
CA LEU A 65 -3.82 -6.88 -17.79
C LEU A 65 -3.79 -6.95 -19.32
N ARG A 66 -2.63 -7.27 -19.90
CA ARG A 66 -2.50 -7.45 -21.34
C ARG A 66 -3.28 -8.65 -21.86
N LEU A 67 -3.29 -9.74 -21.10
CA LEU A 67 -4.08 -10.93 -21.42
C LEU A 67 -5.57 -10.60 -21.35
N TYR A 68 -6.01 -9.84 -20.35
CA TYR A 68 -7.40 -9.38 -20.20
C TYR A 68 -7.92 -8.67 -21.45
N ILE A 69 -7.22 -7.63 -21.92
CA ILE A 69 -7.64 -6.87 -23.12
C ILE A 69 -7.50 -7.65 -24.44
N ALA A 70 -6.88 -8.82 -24.42
CA ALA A 70 -6.72 -9.71 -25.57
C ALA A 70 -7.67 -10.93 -25.51
N THR A 71 -8.51 -11.05 -24.48
CA THR A 71 -9.39 -12.21 -24.28
C THR A 71 -10.86 -11.82 -24.35
N LYS A 72 -11.56 -12.24 -25.43
CA LYS A 72 -12.97 -11.87 -25.69
C LYS A 72 -13.89 -12.33 -24.57
N ASN A 73 -13.72 -13.58 -24.12
CA ASN A 73 -14.49 -14.20 -23.04
C ASN A 73 -13.55 -14.50 -21.86
N SER A 74 -13.24 -13.48 -21.08
CA SER A 74 -12.37 -13.64 -19.90
C SER A 74 -13.00 -14.58 -18.87
N SER A 75 -12.20 -15.50 -18.33
CA SER A 75 -12.64 -16.39 -17.26
C SER A 75 -12.89 -15.62 -15.95
N LEU A 76 -13.67 -16.20 -15.03
CA LEU A 76 -13.90 -15.60 -13.72
C LEU A 76 -12.58 -15.31 -12.99
N THR A 77 -11.64 -16.25 -13.02
CA THR A 77 -10.31 -16.09 -12.43
C THR A 77 -9.55 -14.92 -13.04
N GLN A 78 -9.57 -14.78 -14.37
CA GLN A 78 -8.92 -13.67 -15.06
C GLN A 78 -9.55 -12.32 -14.71
N ILE A 79 -10.88 -12.28 -14.58
CA ILE A 79 -11.60 -11.08 -14.12
C ILE A 79 -11.19 -10.72 -12.70
N ILE A 80 -11.19 -11.68 -11.77
CA ILE A 80 -10.80 -11.45 -10.36
C ILE A 80 -9.37 -10.91 -10.26
N LEU A 81 -8.42 -11.53 -10.96
CA LEU A 81 -7.02 -11.07 -10.97
C LEU A 81 -6.89 -9.66 -11.56
N THR A 82 -7.61 -9.39 -12.66
CA THR A 82 -7.64 -8.06 -13.28
C THR A 82 -8.19 -7.01 -12.31
N GLU A 83 -9.31 -7.32 -11.63
CA GLU A 83 -9.88 -6.42 -10.63
C GLU A 83 -8.95 -6.23 -9.44
N PHE A 84 -8.27 -7.27 -8.97
CA PHE A 84 -7.31 -7.16 -7.89
C PHE A 84 -6.15 -6.24 -8.26
N ILE A 85 -5.63 -6.35 -9.49
CA ILE A 85 -4.59 -5.47 -9.99
C ILE A 85 -5.08 -4.01 -10.03
N LEU A 86 -6.28 -3.78 -10.57
CA LEU A 86 -6.83 -2.44 -10.78
C LEU A 86 -7.28 -1.76 -9.48
N LYS A 87 -7.79 -2.51 -8.50
CA LYS A 87 -8.38 -1.96 -7.28
C LYS A 87 -7.40 -1.95 -6.10
N VAL A 88 -6.47 -2.90 -6.05
CA VAL A 88 -5.55 -3.08 -4.90
C VAL A 88 -4.12 -2.78 -5.32
N TYR A 89 -3.55 -3.58 -6.23
CA TYR A 89 -2.12 -3.52 -6.49
C TYR A 89 -1.66 -2.20 -7.12
N ALA A 90 -2.21 -1.81 -8.28
CA ALA A 90 -1.75 -0.63 -8.99
C ALA A 90 -1.96 0.66 -8.18
N PRO A 91 -3.15 0.92 -7.58
CA PRO A 91 -3.34 2.09 -6.72
C PRO A 91 -2.33 2.20 -5.57
N VAL A 92 -2.08 1.10 -4.85
CA VAL A 92 -1.13 1.09 -3.72
C VAL A 92 0.31 1.22 -4.21
N TRP A 93 0.66 0.56 -5.32
CA TRP A 93 2.00 0.63 -5.91
C TRP A 93 2.37 2.06 -6.31
N PHE A 94 1.46 2.75 -6.99
CA PHE A 94 1.69 4.13 -7.40
C PHE A 94 1.67 5.09 -6.22
N GLU A 95 0.85 4.84 -5.20
CA GLU A 95 0.91 5.66 -3.99
C GLU A 95 2.25 5.51 -3.27
N ILE A 96 2.78 4.29 -3.12
CA ILE A 96 4.13 4.06 -2.58
C ILE A 96 5.19 4.80 -3.39
N LYS A 97 5.03 4.88 -4.72
CA LYS A 97 5.97 5.64 -5.56
C LYS A 97 5.92 7.13 -5.31
N THR A 98 4.75 7.71 -5.12
CA THR A 98 4.60 9.15 -4.81
C THR A 98 4.94 9.50 -3.36
N LYS A 99 4.65 8.60 -2.43
CA LYS A 99 4.74 8.82 -0.99
C LYS A 99 5.69 7.78 -0.40
N SER A 100 6.95 7.81 -0.82
CA SER A 100 7.89 6.73 -0.50
C SER A 100 8.46 6.76 0.92
N TYR A 101 8.08 7.74 1.74
CA TYR A 101 8.62 7.92 3.08
C TYR A 101 8.18 6.79 4.02
N ILE A 102 9.04 6.47 4.99
CA ILE A 102 8.79 5.40 5.96
C ILE A 102 7.50 5.61 6.78
N TYR A 103 7.12 6.87 7.02
CA TYR A 103 5.92 7.22 7.76
C TYR A 103 4.63 7.05 6.95
N ASP A 104 4.70 6.80 5.64
CA ASP A 104 3.53 6.47 4.82
C ASP A 104 3.25 4.97 4.75
N GLY A 105 4.22 4.13 5.13
CA GLY A 105 4.11 2.68 4.99
C GLY A 105 2.90 2.06 5.71
N ALA A 106 2.53 2.57 6.88
CA ALA A 106 1.33 2.11 7.59
C ALA A 106 0.04 2.45 6.84
N ARG A 107 -0.02 3.64 6.22
CA ARG A 107 -1.16 4.09 5.40
C ARG A 107 -1.31 3.23 4.16
N HIS A 108 -0.20 2.89 3.50
CA HIS A 108 -0.22 1.99 2.33
C HIS A 108 -0.70 0.59 2.70
N LEU A 109 -0.23 0.03 3.82
CA LEU A 109 -0.68 -1.27 4.30
C LEU A 109 -2.19 -1.27 4.56
N TRP A 110 -2.69 -0.28 5.31
CA TRP A 110 -4.11 -0.13 5.57
C TRP A 110 -4.92 0.04 4.27
N LYS A 111 -4.45 0.86 3.32
CA LYS A 111 -5.13 1.06 2.04
C LYS A 111 -5.23 -0.23 1.23
N ALA A 112 -4.17 -1.05 1.22
CA ALA A 112 -4.18 -2.35 0.55
C ALA A 112 -5.22 -3.30 1.17
N ILE A 113 -5.27 -3.36 2.51
CA ILE A 113 -6.25 -4.16 3.26
C ILE A 113 -7.67 -3.66 2.98
N ASN A 114 -7.90 -2.35 3.10
CA ASN A 114 -9.22 -1.77 2.88
C ASN A 114 -9.72 -2.02 1.43
N ALA A 115 -8.82 -1.89 0.44
CA ALA A 115 -9.16 -2.15 -0.96
C ALA A 115 -9.46 -3.64 -1.25
N SER A 116 -8.91 -4.58 -0.47
CA SER A 116 -9.16 -6.01 -0.65
C SER A 116 -10.46 -6.50 0.01
N ARG A 117 -11.10 -5.72 0.90
CA ARG A 117 -12.31 -6.12 1.65
C ARG A 117 -13.50 -6.47 0.75
N GLY A 118 -13.59 -5.87 -0.43
CA GLY A 118 -14.68 -6.10 -1.38
C GLY A 118 -14.54 -7.36 -2.24
N PHE A 119 -13.47 -8.15 -2.07
CA PHE A 119 -13.24 -9.36 -2.87
C PHE A 119 -13.96 -10.61 -2.29
N PRO A 120 -14.19 -11.65 -3.11
CA PRO A 120 -14.75 -12.92 -2.65
C PRO A 120 -13.94 -13.56 -1.51
N ASP A 121 -14.58 -14.34 -0.65
CA ASP A 121 -13.97 -14.90 0.57
C ASP A 121 -12.73 -15.77 0.31
N ASN A 122 -12.73 -16.55 -0.78
CA ASN A 122 -11.56 -17.35 -1.18
C ASN A 122 -10.35 -16.47 -1.51
N VAL A 123 -10.55 -15.30 -2.12
CA VAL A 123 -9.49 -14.32 -2.43
C VAL A 123 -9.07 -13.58 -1.16
N LYS A 124 -10.03 -13.18 -0.32
CA LYS A 124 -9.76 -12.56 0.98
C LYS A 124 -8.94 -13.47 1.88
N HIS A 125 -9.23 -14.76 1.94
CA HIS A 125 -8.47 -15.71 2.74
C HIS A 125 -6.97 -15.71 2.38
N ILE A 126 -6.65 -15.73 1.07
CA ILE A 126 -5.28 -15.68 0.57
C ILE A 126 -4.63 -14.33 0.90
N THR A 127 -5.31 -13.24 0.58
CA THR A 127 -4.77 -11.88 0.72
C THR A 127 -4.59 -11.48 2.17
N ASN A 128 -5.56 -11.79 3.04
CA ASN A 128 -5.49 -11.57 4.48
C ASN A 128 -4.29 -12.28 5.12
N LYS A 129 -4.05 -13.53 4.73
CA LYS A 129 -2.85 -14.25 5.16
C LYS A 129 -1.58 -13.52 4.73
N VAL A 130 -1.48 -13.10 3.46
CA VAL A 130 -0.33 -12.35 2.95
C VAL A 130 -0.13 -11.04 3.72
N PHE A 131 -1.20 -10.28 4.00
CA PHE A 131 -1.10 -9.04 4.76
C PHE A 131 -0.64 -9.29 6.20
N ALA A 132 -1.17 -10.31 6.87
CA ALA A 132 -0.76 -10.67 8.22
C ALA A 132 0.71 -11.09 8.29
N ASP A 133 1.15 -11.95 7.36
CA ASP A 133 2.54 -12.43 7.29
C ASP A 133 3.54 -11.31 6.95
N ASN A 134 3.07 -10.24 6.27
CA ASN A 134 3.89 -9.10 5.82
C ASN A 134 3.55 -7.79 6.54
N ALA A 135 2.95 -7.84 7.73
CA ALA A 135 2.46 -6.68 8.48
C ALA A 135 3.56 -5.82 9.14
N TYR A 136 4.75 -5.71 8.53
CA TYR A 136 5.90 -4.97 9.06
C TYR A 136 5.53 -3.51 9.40
N PHE A 137 4.74 -2.85 8.56
CA PHE A 137 4.32 -1.47 8.77
C PHE A 137 3.19 -1.30 9.79
N ALA A 138 2.55 -2.37 10.23
CA ALA A 138 1.61 -2.36 11.36
C ALA A 138 2.32 -2.41 12.72
N HIS A 139 3.65 -2.56 12.77
CA HIS A 139 4.35 -2.52 14.05
C HIS A 139 4.15 -1.18 14.77
N PRO A 140 4.01 -1.18 16.11
CA PRO A 140 3.78 0.04 16.89
C PRO A 140 4.77 1.16 16.56
N LYS A 141 6.05 0.83 16.37
CA LYS A 141 7.08 1.81 15.98
C LYS A 141 6.80 2.51 14.65
N ASN A 142 6.29 1.77 13.66
CA ASN A 142 6.00 2.28 12.33
C ASN A 142 4.67 3.04 12.32
N LEU A 143 3.68 2.56 13.07
CA LEU A 143 2.42 3.28 13.32
C LEU A 143 2.66 4.62 14.01
N LEU A 144 3.49 4.66 15.06
CA LEU A 144 3.84 5.90 15.75
C LEU A 144 4.55 6.90 14.82
N LEU A 145 5.43 6.43 13.93
CA LEU A 145 6.05 7.29 12.91
C LEU A 145 5.03 7.86 11.93
N ALA A 146 4.09 7.03 11.46
CA ALA A 146 2.99 7.49 10.62
C ALA A 146 2.11 8.51 11.34
N MET A 147 1.79 8.27 12.61
CA MET A 147 1.02 9.20 13.45
C MET A 147 1.72 10.54 13.61
N LEU A 148 3.05 10.60 13.75
CA LEU A 148 3.80 11.87 13.88
C LEU A 148 3.67 12.76 12.63
N SER A 149 3.59 12.18 11.44
CA SER A 149 3.45 12.92 10.18
C SER A 149 2.00 13.14 9.77
N ASP A 150 1.02 12.70 10.56
CA ASP A 150 -0.39 12.79 10.17
C ASP A 150 -0.86 14.25 10.16
N THR A 151 -1.72 14.59 9.19
CA THR A 151 -2.30 15.93 9.06
C THR A 151 -3.33 16.20 10.15
N ARG A 152 -3.96 15.15 10.70
CA ARG A 152 -4.99 15.23 11.73
C ARG A 152 -4.36 15.44 13.13
N PRO A 153 -4.68 16.55 13.83
CA PRO A 153 -4.07 16.85 15.13
C PRO A 153 -4.27 15.76 16.18
N TYR A 154 -5.47 15.19 16.30
CA TYR A 154 -5.76 14.15 17.29
C TYR A 154 -4.90 12.89 17.09
N ILE A 155 -4.53 12.55 15.85
CA ILE A 155 -3.65 11.41 15.58
C ILE A 155 -2.21 11.71 15.95
N ARG A 156 -1.74 12.93 15.68
CA ARG A 156 -0.42 13.34 16.16
C ARG A 156 -0.34 13.30 17.67
N GLU A 157 -1.41 13.67 18.38
CA GLU A 157 -1.48 13.55 19.84
C GLU A 157 -1.37 12.10 20.30
N LEU A 158 -1.98 11.14 19.58
CA LEU A 158 -1.81 9.71 19.83
C LEU A 158 -0.34 9.27 19.73
N ALA A 159 0.47 9.92 18.90
CA ALA A 159 1.91 9.65 18.78
C ALA A 159 2.70 10.02 20.05
N ALA A 160 2.15 10.85 20.95
CA ALA A 160 2.79 11.22 22.22
C ALA A 160 3.06 10.01 23.14
N ARG A 161 2.49 8.83 22.84
CA ARG A 161 2.88 7.52 23.43
C ARG A 161 4.38 7.26 23.37
N ILE A 162 5.11 7.83 22.40
CA ILE A 162 6.58 7.76 22.32
C ILE A 162 7.24 8.21 23.63
N LYS A 163 6.74 9.28 24.27
CA LYS A 163 7.28 9.78 25.54
C LYS A 163 7.14 8.77 26.67
N LYS A 164 6.00 8.08 26.73
CA LYS A 164 5.77 7.00 27.71
C LYS A 164 6.73 5.83 27.47
N CYS A 165 7.04 5.52 26.21
CA CYS A 165 7.98 4.47 25.86
C CYS A 165 9.43 4.79 26.29
N ARG A 166 9.85 6.06 26.22
CA ARG A 166 11.18 6.51 26.68
C ARG A 166 11.41 6.29 28.17
N MET A 167 10.37 6.45 28.97
CA MET A 167 10.42 6.24 30.43
C MET A 167 10.53 4.75 30.79
N GLN A 168 10.11 3.85 29.90
CA GLN A 168 10.20 2.42 30.10
C GLN A 168 11.62 1.95 29.75
N THR A 169 12.50 1.87 30.74
CA THR A 169 13.85 1.32 30.59
C THR A 169 13.78 -0.18 30.32
N ASN A 170 13.68 -0.56 29.06
CA ASN A 170 13.68 -1.96 28.67
C ASN A 170 14.99 -2.29 27.96
N LYS A 171 15.98 -2.77 28.74
CA LYS A 171 17.31 -3.17 28.26
C LYS A 171 17.31 -4.43 27.39
N MET A 172 16.14 -5.05 27.16
CA MET A 172 16.04 -6.23 26.31
C MET A 172 16.20 -5.90 24.82
N ILE A 173 16.87 -6.79 24.11
CA ILE A 173 16.95 -6.77 22.64
C ILE A 173 15.52 -6.83 22.07
N ARG A 174 15.23 -5.94 21.11
CA ARG A 174 13.92 -5.89 20.45
C ARG A 174 13.79 -7.08 19.50
N VAL A 175 12.88 -8.00 19.81
CA VAL A 175 12.59 -9.15 18.95
C VAL A 175 11.43 -8.79 18.02
N PHE A 176 11.61 -9.03 16.72
CA PHE A 176 10.54 -8.93 15.75
C PHE A 176 9.53 -10.07 15.97
N ARG A 177 8.25 -9.74 16.07
CA ARG A 177 7.16 -10.71 16.21
C ARG A 177 6.04 -10.35 15.25
N VAL A 178 5.54 -11.33 14.51
CA VAL A 178 4.35 -11.14 13.69
C VAL A 178 3.19 -10.77 14.61
N LEU A 179 2.52 -9.67 14.28
CA LEU A 179 1.42 -9.12 15.08
C LEU A 179 0.09 -9.71 14.61
N PHE A 180 -0.87 -9.80 15.53
CA PHE A 180 -2.26 -10.00 15.15
C PHE A 180 -2.78 -8.70 14.53
N LEU A 181 -3.11 -8.75 13.25
CA LEU A 181 -3.52 -7.60 12.45
C LEU A 181 -5.05 -7.47 12.46
N ASN A 182 -5.56 -6.30 12.79
CA ASN A 182 -6.97 -5.98 12.64
C ASN A 182 -7.27 -5.69 11.16
N LEU A 183 -7.78 -6.69 10.44
CA LEU A 183 -8.10 -6.59 9.02
C LEU A 183 -9.38 -5.78 8.74
N ASP A 184 -10.16 -5.50 9.77
CA ASP A 184 -11.41 -4.73 9.72
C ASP A 184 -11.23 -3.28 10.23
N ALA A 185 -10.00 -2.86 10.50
CA ALA A 185 -9.67 -1.50 10.96
C ALA A 185 -10.21 -0.37 10.04
N ASP A 186 -10.97 0.57 10.60
CA ASP A 186 -11.47 1.73 9.85
C ASP A 186 -10.38 2.73 9.48
N ASP A 187 -9.28 2.75 10.23
CA ASP A 187 -8.12 3.60 9.98
C ASP A 187 -6.82 2.82 10.22
N TYR A 188 -5.71 3.29 9.65
CA TYR A 188 -4.40 2.67 9.85
C TYR A 188 -3.99 2.68 11.33
N ILE A 189 -4.49 3.63 12.12
CA ILE A 189 -4.21 3.70 13.57
C ILE A 189 -4.78 2.51 14.34
N ASP A 190 -5.78 1.81 13.80
CA ASP A 190 -6.49 0.71 14.47
C ASP A 190 -6.06 -0.67 13.95
N LEU A 191 -4.97 -0.73 13.16
CA LEU A 191 -4.40 -1.99 12.64
C LEU A 191 -3.94 -2.94 13.75
N ILE A 192 -3.69 -2.44 14.97
CA ILE A 192 -3.25 -3.25 16.11
C ILE A 192 -4.06 -2.94 17.36
N ASP A 193 -4.10 -3.92 18.26
CA ASP A 193 -4.55 -3.71 19.64
C ASP A 193 -3.44 -3.02 20.45
N TRP A 194 -3.58 -1.72 20.69
CA TRP A 194 -2.62 -0.91 21.45
C TRP A 194 -2.51 -1.28 22.94
N GLN A 195 -3.48 -2.02 23.49
CA GLN A 195 -3.46 -2.46 24.89
C GLN A 195 -2.71 -3.79 25.03
N LYS A 196 -2.87 -4.69 24.06
CA LYS A 196 -2.20 -6.01 24.06
C LYS A 196 -0.82 -5.99 23.43
N THR A 197 -0.53 -5.01 22.58
CA THR A 197 0.74 -4.96 21.85
C THR A 197 1.81 -4.20 22.64
N ARG A 198 2.98 -4.81 22.82
CA ARG A 198 4.15 -4.16 23.42
C ARG A 198 4.62 -2.99 22.54
N ILE A 199 4.55 -1.78 23.09
CA ILE A 199 5.00 -0.56 22.42
C ILE A 199 6.46 -0.29 22.77
N THR A 200 7.26 0.13 21.80
CA THR A 200 8.64 0.59 22.00
C THR A 200 8.87 1.85 21.19
N GLU A 201 9.79 2.69 21.66
CA GLU A 201 10.13 3.92 20.95
C GLU A 201 10.65 3.62 19.53
N PRO A 202 10.16 4.31 18.48
CA PRO A 202 10.74 4.19 17.14
C PRO A 202 12.24 4.52 17.12
N PRO A 203 13.10 3.72 16.47
CA PRO A 203 14.53 4.01 16.36
C PRO A 203 14.84 5.42 15.83
N LEU A 204 14.04 5.91 14.88
CA LEU A 204 14.19 7.23 14.28
C LEU A 204 13.90 8.40 15.22
N THR A 205 13.28 8.15 16.38
CA THR A 205 12.99 9.22 17.35
C THR A 205 13.99 9.28 18.49
N PHE A 206 14.93 8.34 18.63
CA PHE A 206 15.85 8.28 19.78
C PHE A 206 16.58 9.59 20.08
N ASN A 207 17.06 10.28 19.02
CA ASN A 207 17.84 11.50 19.16
C ASN A 207 16.97 12.77 19.18
N ILE A 208 15.65 12.64 19.07
CA ILE A 208 14.72 13.77 19.08
C ILE A 208 14.33 14.06 20.53
N ILE A 209 14.69 15.22 21.07
CA ILE A 209 14.31 15.59 22.44
C ILE A 209 12.78 15.76 22.59
N ASN A 210 12.28 15.59 23.82
CA ASN A 210 10.83 15.63 24.11
C ASN A 210 10.18 16.97 23.71
N GLU A 211 10.91 18.07 23.82
CA GLU A 211 10.42 19.40 23.42
C GLU A 211 10.18 19.47 21.90
N THR A 212 11.16 19.06 21.10
CA THR A 212 11.02 18.95 19.63
C THR A 212 9.88 18.01 19.25
N LEU A 213 9.75 16.88 19.95
CA LEU A 213 8.63 15.95 19.72
C LEU A 213 7.27 16.61 20.01
N ASN A 214 7.15 17.38 21.09
CA ASN A 214 5.92 18.12 21.39
C ASN A 214 5.63 19.17 20.30
N ASN A 215 6.66 19.82 19.78
CA ASN A 215 6.51 20.78 18.68
C ASN A 215 6.03 20.10 17.41
N ILE A 216 6.53 18.91 17.08
CA ILE A 216 6.07 18.08 15.94
C ILE A 216 4.62 17.65 16.11
N VAL A 217 4.23 17.26 17.33
CA VAL A 217 2.84 16.87 17.61
C VAL A 217 1.89 18.06 17.41
N LYS A 218 2.29 19.25 17.87
CA LYS A 218 1.49 20.48 17.73
C LYS A 218 1.48 21.02 16.30
N ARG A 219 2.66 21.15 15.69
CA ARG A 219 2.88 21.70 14.35
C ARG A 219 3.22 20.53 13.42
N SER A 220 2.28 20.19 12.52
CA SER A 220 2.49 19.15 11.50
C SER A 220 3.87 19.29 10.84
N LEU A 221 4.55 18.15 10.64
CA LEU A 221 5.80 18.11 9.87
C LEU A 221 5.51 18.61 8.46
N LYS A 222 5.95 19.84 8.16
CA LYS A 222 6.06 20.30 6.78
C LYS A 222 7.41 19.80 6.25
N PHE A 223 7.36 18.80 5.37
CA PHE A 223 8.49 18.43 4.53
C PHE A 223 8.45 19.23 3.25
#